data_AF-V6HZZ9-F1
#
_entry.id   AF-V6HZZ9-F1
#
_cell.length_a   1.000
_cell.length_b   1.000
_cell.length_c   1.000
_cell.angle_alpha   90.00
_cell.angle_beta   90.00
_cell.angle_gamma   90.00
#
_symmetry.space_group_name_H-M   'P 1'
#
loop_
_entity.id
_entity.type
_entity.pdbx_description
1 polymer ?
#
loop_
_entity_poly.entity_id
_entity_poly.type
_entity_poly.pdbx_seq_one_letter_code
_entity_poly.pdbx_strand_id
1 'polypeptide(L)' 'MFQILVLGAGADIQIETFLRMTETMKPYKTSMLLDFEAGRVLELEAILGNAIRIGEKKGLEVPHIQTLYFLLKLRTGTHS' A
#
# COMPACT_ATOMS: atom_id res chain seq x y z
N MET A 1 -3.68 -5.59 -11.76
CA MET A 1 -4.74 -4.62 -12.07
C MET A 1 -5.20 -3.98 -10.78
N PHE A 2 -4.60 -2.83 -10.41
CA PHE A 2 -5.03 -2.04 -9.26
C PHE A 2 -6.38 -1.39 -9.59
N GLN A 3 -7.46 -2.07 -9.23
CA GLN A 3 -8.81 -1.50 -9.23
C GLN A 3 -9.00 -0.76 -7.90
N ILE A 4 -8.49 0.47 -7.82
CA ILE A 4 -8.98 1.43 -6.83
C ILE A 4 -10.19 2.11 -7.49
N LEU A 5 -11.35 1.50 -7.28
CA LEU A 5 -12.63 2.06 -7.64
C LEU A 5 -12.97 3.15 -6.61
N VAL A 6 -12.58 4.39 -6.89
CA VAL A 6 -13.02 5.57 -6.11
C VAL A 6 -14.45 5.90 -6.54
N LEU A 7 -15.44 5.20 -5.99
CA LEU A 7 -16.83 5.68 -5.99
C LEU A 7 -16.99 6.62 -4.80
N GLY A 8 -17.50 7.83 -5.05
CA GLY A 8 -17.60 8.96 -4.13
C GLY A 8 -18.48 8.77 -2.89
N ALA A 9 -18.23 7.74 -2.10
CA ALA A 9 -18.74 7.57 -0.74
C ALA A 9 -17.69 8.09 0.27
N GLY A 10 -18.14 8.53 1.45
CA GLY A 10 -17.23 8.96 2.52
C GLY A 10 -16.19 7.89 2.87
N ALA A 11 -15.03 8.31 3.40
CA ALA A 11 -13.88 7.42 3.64
C ALA A 11 -14.25 6.17 4.46
N ASP A 12 -15.16 6.31 5.43
CA ASP A 12 -15.61 5.20 6.28
C ASP A 12 -16.32 4.09 5.48
N ILE A 13 -17.13 4.46 4.48
CA ILE A 13 -17.84 3.50 3.62
C ILE A 13 -16.85 2.76 2.72
N GLN A 14 -15.80 3.45 2.25
CA GLN A 14 -14.78 2.85 1.40
C GLN A 14 -13.91 1.84 2.16
N ILE A 15 -13.52 2.14 3.40
CA ILE A 15 -12.73 1.21 4.24
C ILE A 15 -13.50 -0.09 4.47
N GLU A 16 -14.74 0.01 4.94
CA GLU A 16 -15.60 -1.16 5.21
C GLU A 16 -15.84 -2.00 3.95
N THR A 17 -15.98 -1.33 2.81
CA THR A 17 -16.15 -2.00 1.51
C THR A 17 -14.90 -2.81 1.14
N PHE A 18 -13.71 -2.21 1.25
CA PHE A 18 -12.46 -2.92 0.93
C PHE A 18 -12.15 -4.07 1.88
N LEU A 19 -12.49 -3.94 3.17
CA LEU A 19 -12.37 -5.04 4.13
C LEU A 19 -13.24 -6.23 3.70
N ARG A 20 -14.55 -6.01 3.47
CA ARG A 20 -15.47 -7.08 3.03
C ARG A 20 -15.09 -7.68 1.67
N MET A 21 -14.64 -6.85 0.72
CA MET A 21 -14.16 -7.35 -0.57
C MET A 21 -12.96 -8.27 -0.39
N THR A 22 -12.01 -7.90 0.46
CA THR A 22 -10.80 -8.70 0.70
C THR A 22 -11.12 -10.02 1.42
N GLU A 23 -12.06 -10.02 2.36
CA GLU A 23 -12.52 -11.24 3.07
C GLU A 23 -13.16 -12.28 2.13
N THR A 24 -13.85 -11.80 1.08
CA THR A 24 -14.59 -12.67 0.15
C THR A 24 -13.79 -13.05 -1.10
N MET A 25 -12.59 -12.47 -1.27
CA MET A 25 -11.69 -12.80 -2.37
C MET A 25 -11.08 -14.19 -2.19
N LYS A 26 -10.96 -14.94 -3.30
CA LYS A 26 -10.16 -16.17 -3.30
C LYS A 26 -8.72 -15.83 -2.88
N PRO A 27 -8.02 -16.67 -2.11
CA PRO A 27 -6.64 -16.41 -1.75
C PRO A 27 -5.76 -16.19 -2.99
N TYR A 28 -5.16 -15.00 -3.10
CA TYR A 28 -4.21 -14.67 -4.15
C TYR A 28 -3.03 -13.89 -3.57
N LYS A 29 -1.85 -14.04 -4.19
CA LYS A 29 -0.67 -13.23 -3.84
C LYS A 29 -0.78 -11.87 -4.51
N THR A 30 -0.54 -10.81 -3.76
CA THR A 30 -0.50 -9.44 -4.30
C THR A 30 0.64 -9.31 -5.32
N SER A 31 0.53 -8.36 -6.26
CA SER A 31 1.59 -8.14 -7.25
C SER A 31 2.94 -7.84 -6.61
N MET A 32 2.95 -6.97 -5.58
CA MET A 32 4.17 -6.63 -4.85
C MET A 32 4.78 -7.83 -4.12
N LEU A 33 3.98 -8.79 -3.64
CA LEU A 33 4.50 -10.04 -3.09
C LEU A 33 5.11 -10.93 -4.20
N LEU A 34 4.47 -11.01 -5.36
CA LEU A 34 5.03 -11.74 -6.51
C LEU A 34 6.32 -11.11 -7.03
N ASP A 35 6.45 -9.78 -6.99
CA ASP A 35 7.68 -9.07 -7.33
C ASP A 35 8.78 -9.37 -6.32
N PHE A 36 8.45 -9.37 -5.03
CA PHE A 36 9.38 -9.72 -3.96
C PHE A 36 9.92 -11.14 -4.11
N GLU A 37 9.03 -12.12 -4.31
CA GLU A 37 9.42 -13.53 -4.48
C GLU A 37 10.25 -13.76 -5.75
N ALA A 38 10.04 -12.95 -6.78
CA ALA A 38 10.80 -13.02 -8.02
C ALA A 38 12.08 -12.18 -8.02
N GLY A 39 12.43 -11.53 -6.90
CA GLY A 39 13.62 -10.67 -6.79
C GLY A 39 13.55 -9.41 -7.66
N ARG A 40 12.34 -8.98 -8.06
CA ARG A 40 12.14 -7.75 -8.82
C ARG A 40 12.12 -6.53 -7.89
N VAL A 41 12.39 -5.37 -8.47
CA VAL A 41 12.30 -4.08 -7.76
C VAL A 41 10.86 -3.86 -7.32
N LEU A 42 10.67 -3.55 -6.03
CA LEU A 42 9.36 -3.25 -5.47
C LEU A 42 8.97 -1.79 -5.72
N GLU A 43 7.68 -1.55 -5.94
CA GLU A 43 7.09 -0.21 -6.14
C GLU A 43 6.91 0.58 -4.82
N LEU A 44 7.91 0.54 -3.91
CA LEU A 44 7.81 1.14 -2.57
C LEU A 44 7.54 2.65 -2.61
N GLU A 45 8.21 3.37 -3.51
CA GLU A 45 8.08 4.82 -3.64
C GLU A 45 6.72 5.25 -4.18
N ALA A 46 6.18 4.47 -5.11
CA ALA A 46 4.91 4.76 -5.76
C ALA A 46 3.72 4.43 -4.86
N ILE A 47 3.82 3.36 -4.06
CA ILE A 47 2.73 2.91 -3.19
C ILE A 47 2.83 3.57 -1.80
N LEU A 48 3.90 3.30 -1.05
CA LEU A 48 4.03 3.76 0.34
C LEU A 48 4.63 5.16 0.44
N GLY A 49 5.66 5.46 -0.36
CA GLY A 49 6.29 6.78 -0.38
C GLY A 49 5.30 7.88 -0.73
N ASN A 50 4.43 7.67 -1.72
CA ASN A 50 3.40 8.64 -2.07
C ASN A 50 2.36 8.83 -0.97
N ALA A 51 1.93 7.75 -0.31
CA ALA A 51 1.00 7.85 0.81
C ALA A 51 1.60 8.69 1.96
N ILE A 52 2.88 8.51 2.27
CA ILE A 52 3.61 9.32 3.27
C ILE A 52 3.63 10.79 2.86
N ARG A 53 4.03 11.11 1.63
CA ARG A 53 4.06 12.50 1.12
C ARG A 53 2.67 13.16 1.13
N ILE A 54 1.62 12.40 0.85
CA ILE A 54 0.23 12.90 0.91
C ILE A 54 -0.16 13.19 2.36
N GLY A 55 0.19 12.31 3.30
CA GLY A 55 -0.01 12.53 4.74
C GLY A 55 0.68 13.81 5.21
N GLU A 56 1.97 13.96 4.90
CA GLU A 56 2.78 15.14 5.23
C GLU A 56 2.17 16.43 4.67
N LYS A 57 1.79 16.45 3.38
CA LYS A 57 1.14 17.62 2.75
C LYS A 57 -0.17 18.01 3.40
N LYS A 58 -0.86 17.06 4.05
CA LYS A 58 -2.13 17.29 4.75
C LYS A 58 -1.96 17.49 6.25
N GLY A 59 -0.73 17.47 6.77
CA GLY A 59 -0.46 17.53 8.21
C GLY A 59 -0.98 16.30 8.97
N LEU A 60 -1.10 15.14 8.32
CA LEU A 60 -1.57 13.89 8.91
C LEU A 60 -0.38 12.97 9.22
N GLU A 61 -0.34 12.45 10.44
CA GLU A 61 0.61 11.42 10.83
C GLU A 61 0.19 10.05 10.29
N VAL A 62 1.13 9.33 9.68
CA VAL A 62 0.91 7.98 9.11
C VAL A 62 1.96 6.97 9.61
N PRO A 63 2.12 6.80 10.94
CA PRO A 63 3.25 6.08 11.54
C PRO A 63 3.34 4.61 11.10
N HIS A 64 2.20 3.95 10.89
CA HIS A 64 2.17 2.56 10.42
C HIS A 64 2.65 2.42 8.98
N ILE A 65 2.28 3.35 8.09
CA ILE A 65 2.74 3.36 6.69
C ILE A 65 4.25 3.63 6.63
N GLN A 66 4.74 4.59 7.43
CA GLN A 66 6.17 4.88 7.55
C GLN A 66 6.96 3.66 8.03
N THR A 67 6.46 2.97 9.06
CA THR A 67 7.07 1.74 9.58
C THR A 67 7.21 0.68 8.49
N LEU A 68 6.12 0.41 7.74
CA LEU A 68 6.14 -0.55 6.64
C LEU A 68 7.11 -0.13 5.53
N TYR A 69 7.13 1.14 5.15
CA TYR A 69 8.05 1.68 4.14
C TYR A 69 9.51 1.43 4.52
N PHE A 70 9.92 1.80 5.75
CA PHE A 70 11.32 1.64 6.17
C PHE A 70 11.72 0.18 6.38
N LEU A 71 10.83 -0.66 6.91
CA LEU A 71 11.09 -2.10 7.04
C LEU A 71 11.30 -2.77 5.68
N LEU A 72 10.46 -2.44 4.70
CA LEU A 72 10.60 -2.99 3.34
C LEU A 72 11.86 -2.45 2.66
N LYS A 73 12.17 -1.15 2.79
CA LYS A 73 13.40 -0.55 2.25
C LYS A 73 14.66 -1.21 2.83
N LEU A 74 14.67 -1.45 4.14
CA LEU A 74 15.75 -2.19 4.81
C LEU A 74 15.85 -3.63 4.27
N ARG A 75 14.71 -4.30 4.08
CA ARG A 75 14.66 -5.67 3.58
C ARG A 75 15.11 -5.81 2.12
N THR A 76 14.81 -4.84 1.26
CA THR A 76 15.12 -4.91 -0.17
C THR A 76 16.47 -4.32 -0.55
N GLY A 77 17.21 -3.74 0.41
CA GLY A 77 18.54 -3.17 0.15
C GLY A 77 18.54 -2.03 -0.88
N THR A 78 17.40 -1.38 -1.07
CA THR A 78 17.27 -0.25 -1.99
C THR A 78 17.92 0.97 -1.35
N HIS A 79 19.23 1.09 -1.58
CA HIS A 79 20.00 2.29 -1.26
C HIS A 79 19.38 3.49 -1.99
N SER A 80 19.21 4.54 -1.19
CA SER A 80 18.58 5.84 -1.49
C SER A 80 18.97 6.46 -2.82
#